data_AF-A0AAW6BGB0-F1
#
_entry.id   AF-A0AAW6BGB0-F1
#
_cell.length_a   1.000
_cell.length_b   1.000
_cell.length_c   1.000
_cell.angle_alpha   90.00
_cell.angle_beta   90.00
_cell.angle_gamma   90.00
#
_symmetry.space_group_name_H-M   'P 1'
#
loop_
_entity.id
_entity.type
_entity.pdbx_description
1 polymer ?
#
loop_
_entity_poly.entity_id
_entity_poly.type
_entity_poly.pdbx_seq_one_letter_code
_entity_poly.pdbx_strand_id
1 'polypeptide(L)'
;MPDFSIQRANTRIDIHQTELHQPAATDKTCHCCEPLLNNTIDNPLTAPTSVITGWNEKSVVANKQIEANISRLASESTAAHKTVDSLLSNLVKLFVRAEGNELTAITKMLNAYTGDKPGFSIVGQLGAGGFTRIINEARQNGVRSDRADTEPLTLREKATAYYDLTNSAYFRDTLEKVYSSPELKSEFKDIIDIGYLESKNFAPARGSTTEKPLPDQLALYTFKNENKFNASENPELYQVTKQANGQEIISNPALAGNSLTKVQNDFRAPAPDKDSVWSTAASLEADNRLTNRELAFASLNPRNRLDRTDYQFSQSEPIKAHQELAKENIIVQRGNGFSVWNVKENTGFSKDAALHNLPTVAAPSGTTDRFITAARLLSAGLKNDLALGAPTHGESPEQSIQRGEREMKELTRWLATGYLVDDNHHSMIEVNLGAANHGLAPQWGLNLYTEPFSSPIHAKGFSISSQEILAQLEGRDDVHTDYSTFKKDLYGGSRATVNADGSIKTSSR
;
A
#
# COMPACT_ATOMS: atom_id res chain seq x y z
N MET A 1 -47.53 -41.75 42.42
CA MET A 1 -46.59 -41.91 43.55
C MET A 1 -46.95 -43.23 44.25
N PRO A 2 -46.03 -44.11 44.68
CA PRO A 2 -44.56 -44.07 44.58
C PRO A 2 -43.98 -45.15 43.62
N ASP A 3 -42.65 -45.35 43.41
CA ASP A 3 -41.55 -44.39 43.17
C ASP A 3 -40.23 -45.09 42.72
N PHE A 4 -39.26 -44.30 42.20
CA PHE A 4 -37.80 -44.50 42.03
C PHE A 4 -37.12 -45.89 42.14
N SER A 5 -36.24 -46.22 41.17
CA SER A 5 -34.75 -46.31 41.30
C SER A 5 -34.12 -46.99 40.06
N ILE A 6 -33.24 -46.36 39.26
CA ILE A 6 -31.78 -46.07 39.39
C ILE A 6 -30.85 -47.20 38.89
N GLN A 7 -30.23 -46.97 37.70
CA GLN A 7 -28.84 -47.30 37.27
C GLN A 7 -28.37 -48.79 37.23
N ARG A 8 -27.44 -49.24 36.36
CA ARG A 8 -26.64 -48.61 35.28
C ARG A 8 -26.03 -49.68 34.33
N ALA A 9 -25.57 -49.22 33.16
CA ALA A 9 -24.41 -49.68 32.36
C ALA A 9 -24.49 -50.94 31.45
N ASN A 10 -24.24 -50.68 30.16
CA ASN A 10 -23.39 -51.43 29.21
C ASN A 10 -23.84 -52.85 28.77
N THR A 11 -23.72 -53.29 27.50
CA THR A 11 -22.90 -52.83 26.35
C THR A 11 -23.48 -53.36 25.01
N ARG A 12 -23.30 -52.63 23.88
CA ARG A 12 -22.77 -53.05 22.53
C ARG A 12 -23.21 -54.42 21.90
N ILE A 13 -23.42 -54.64 20.59
CA ILE A 13 -22.93 -54.07 19.30
C ILE A 13 -24.04 -54.17 18.20
N ASP A 14 -23.90 -53.39 17.12
CA ASP A 14 -24.62 -53.34 15.83
C ASP A 14 -24.69 -54.67 15.01
N ILE A 15 -25.54 -54.75 13.95
CA ILE A 15 -25.20 -54.89 12.49
C ILE A 15 -26.45 -54.57 11.60
N HIS A 16 -26.22 -53.98 10.42
CA HIS A 16 -26.96 -54.09 9.11
C HIS A 16 -27.58 -52.79 8.55
N GLN A 17 -27.81 -52.60 7.24
CA GLN A 17 -27.15 -52.91 5.94
C GLN A 17 -28.12 -52.46 4.81
N THR A 18 -27.62 -51.67 3.86
CA THR A 18 -27.98 -51.61 2.42
C THR A 18 -29.45 -51.71 1.90
N GLU A 19 -29.82 -50.66 1.14
CA GLU A 19 -30.40 -50.70 -0.24
C GLU A 19 -31.88 -51.13 -0.45
N LEU A 20 -32.62 -50.76 -1.52
CA LEU A 20 -32.42 -49.92 -2.74
C LEU A 20 -33.82 -49.53 -3.28
N HIS A 21 -33.98 -48.43 -4.05
CA HIS A 21 -34.81 -48.33 -5.29
C HIS A 21 -35.05 -46.89 -5.81
N GLN A 22 -35.19 -46.80 -7.14
CA GLN A 22 -35.57 -45.67 -8.01
C GLN A 22 -36.47 -46.28 -9.14
N PRO A 23 -37.24 -45.54 -10.00
CA PRO A 23 -36.81 -44.30 -10.70
C PRO A 23 -37.93 -43.29 -11.13
N ALA A 24 -37.53 -42.35 -12.01
CA ALA A 24 -38.29 -41.59 -13.03
C ALA A 24 -38.52 -40.06 -12.83
N ALA A 25 -38.29 -39.32 -13.93
CA ALA A 25 -38.27 -37.85 -14.07
C ALA A 25 -39.68 -37.20 -14.01
N THR A 26 -39.90 -35.88 -13.91
CA THR A 26 -39.16 -34.68 -14.40
C THR A 26 -39.48 -33.44 -13.54
N ASP A 27 -38.57 -32.47 -13.37
CA ASP A 27 -38.60 -31.13 -14.02
C ASP A 27 -37.39 -30.24 -13.59
N LYS A 28 -37.23 -29.08 -14.23
CA LYS A 28 -36.01 -28.25 -14.25
C LYS A 28 -35.77 -27.41 -12.99
N THR A 29 -34.57 -27.53 -12.42
CA THR A 29 -33.83 -26.40 -11.82
C THR A 29 -32.37 -26.45 -12.26
N CYS A 30 -31.80 -25.28 -12.58
CA CYS A 30 -30.44 -25.16 -13.09
C CYS A 30 -29.47 -24.94 -11.92
N HIS A 31 -28.72 -25.98 -11.53
CA HIS A 31 -27.61 -25.84 -10.60
C HIS A 31 -26.31 -25.58 -11.37
N CYS A 32 -25.95 -24.31 -11.50
CA CYS A 32 -24.60 -23.90 -11.88
C CYS A 32 -23.77 -23.58 -10.63
N CYS A 33 -22.54 -24.09 -10.60
CA CYS A 33 -21.44 -23.66 -9.73
C CYS A 33 -21.61 -23.91 -8.20
N GLU A 34 -21.44 -25.16 -7.78
CA GLU A 34 -20.71 -25.40 -6.52
C GLU A 34 -19.23 -25.00 -6.70
N PRO A 35 -18.56 -24.44 -5.67
CA PRO A 35 -17.17 -24.02 -5.78
C PRO A 35 -16.23 -25.24 -5.82
N LEU A 36 -15.28 -25.22 -6.76
CA LEU A 36 -14.17 -26.18 -6.85
C LEU A 36 -13.16 -25.97 -5.71
N LEU A 37 -13.56 -26.32 -4.48
CA LEU A 37 -12.67 -26.57 -3.34
C LEU A 37 -12.01 -27.95 -3.49
N ASN A 38 -11.28 -28.15 -4.59
CA ASN A 38 -10.42 -29.32 -4.80
C ASN A 38 -9.45 -29.08 -5.98
N ASN A 39 -8.54 -28.12 -5.80
CA ASN A 39 -7.19 -28.26 -6.34
C ASN A 39 -6.29 -28.63 -5.17
N THR A 40 -5.70 -29.82 -5.23
CA THR A 40 -4.72 -30.31 -4.27
C THR A 40 -3.55 -29.32 -4.15
N ILE A 41 -3.28 -28.87 -2.92
CA ILE A 41 -2.06 -28.17 -2.61
C ILE A 41 -0.95 -29.22 -2.57
N ASP A 42 -0.17 -29.33 -3.65
CA ASP A 42 1.01 -30.20 -3.69
C ASP A 42 2.10 -29.62 -2.76
N ASN A 43 2.07 -30.17 -1.53
CA ASN A 43 2.74 -29.79 -0.28
C ASN A 43 1.86 -28.99 0.71
N PRO A 44 1.50 -29.55 1.87
CA PRO A 44 0.99 -28.72 2.97
C PRO A 44 2.04 -27.69 3.37
N LEU A 45 1.59 -26.50 3.77
CA LEU A 45 2.43 -25.35 4.14
C LEU A 45 3.53 -25.73 5.15
N THR A 46 4.74 -26.03 4.67
CA THR A 46 5.96 -26.14 5.48
C THR A 46 6.54 -24.75 5.76
N ALA A 47 5.67 -23.82 6.15
CA ALA A 47 6.11 -22.56 6.73
C ALA A 47 6.87 -22.89 8.03
N PRO A 48 8.07 -22.33 8.23
CA PRO A 48 8.90 -22.74 9.35
C PRO A 48 8.23 -22.31 10.67
N THR A 49 8.15 -23.27 11.59
CA THR A 49 7.19 -23.19 12.71
C THR A 49 7.67 -22.25 13.82
N SER A 50 8.95 -21.86 13.82
CA SER A 50 9.56 -21.03 14.87
C SER A 50 9.10 -19.57 14.82
N VAL A 51 9.12 -18.92 13.65
CA VAL A 51 8.61 -17.54 13.54
C VAL A 51 7.10 -17.48 13.81
N ILE A 52 6.34 -18.46 13.31
CA ILE A 52 4.87 -18.50 13.50
C ILE A 52 4.51 -18.74 14.98
N THR A 53 5.24 -19.58 15.72
CA THR A 53 4.98 -19.76 17.16
C THR A 53 5.35 -18.55 17.99
N GLY A 54 6.42 -17.81 17.64
CA GLY A 54 6.76 -16.53 18.27
C GLY A 54 5.72 -15.42 18.03
N TRP A 55 5.10 -15.39 16.85
CA TRP A 55 4.07 -14.39 16.50
C TRP A 55 2.68 -14.66 17.09
N ASN A 56 2.50 -15.77 17.81
CA ASN A 56 1.23 -16.10 18.47
C ASN A 56 0.99 -15.25 19.74
N GLU A 57 1.94 -14.40 20.15
CA GLU A 57 1.77 -13.44 21.23
C GLU A 57 0.93 -12.23 20.81
N LYS A 58 -0.29 -12.15 21.36
CA LYS A 58 -1.27 -11.09 21.07
C LYS A 58 -0.98 -9.76 21.78
N SER A 59 0.19 -9.14 21.54
CA SER A 59 0.55 -7.83 22.10
C SER A 59 0.75 -6.75 21.03
N VAL A 60 0.36 -5.50 21.32
CA VAL A 60 0.57 -4.36 20.40
C VAL A 60 2.07 -4.13 20.12
N VAL A 61 2.95 -4.45 21.08
CA VAL A 61 4.40 -4.33 20.91
C VAL A 61 4.93 -5.38 19.94
N ALA A 62 4.53 -6.64 20.07
CA ALA A 62 4.93 -7.71 19.15
C ALA A 62 4.46 -7.43 17.71
N ASN A 63 3.20 -7.01 17.54
CA ASN A 63 2.64 -6.68 16.22
C ASN A 63 3.43 -5.55 15.50
N LYS A 64 3.86 -4.51 16.23
CA LYS A 64 4.72 -3.45 15.68
C LYS A 64 6.05 -3.99 15.16
N GLN A 65 6.68 -4.87 15.93
CA GLN A 65 7.97 -5.45 15.58
C GLN A 65 7.84 -6.32 14.32
N ILE A 66 6.77 -7.11 14.23
CA ILE A 66 6.43 -7.91 13.04
C ILE A 66 6.21 -7.00 11.82
N GLU A 67 5.39 -5.94 11.93
CA GLU A 67 5.18 -4.99 10.83
C GLU A 67 6.47 -4.28 10.40
N ALA A 68 7.33 -3.88 11.34
CA ALA A 68 8.61 -3.24 11.04
C ALA A 68 9.56 -4.18 10.29
N ASN A 69 9.67 -5.44 10.73
CA ASN A 69 10.47 -6.47 10.10
C ASN A 69 9.97 -6.79 8.67
N ILE A 70 8.66 -7.00 8.51
CA ILE A 70 8.05 -7.30 7.20
C ILE A 70 8.16 -6.09 6.27
N SER A 71 7.92 -4.86 6.75
CA SER A 71 8.08 -3.66 5.95
C SER A 71 9.53 -3.47 5.50
N ARG A 72 10.51 -3.71 6.38
CA ARG A 72 11.93 -3.64 6.00
C ARG A 72 12.27 -4.69 4.94
N LEU A 73 11.86 -5.94 5.12
CA LEU A 73 12.07 -7.00 4.13
C LEU A 73 11.40 -6.67 2.79
N ALA A 74 10.15 -6.17 2.81
CA ALA A 74 9.46 -5.70 1.60
C ALA A 74 10.22 -4.54 0.93
N SER A 75 10.75 -3.60 1.72
CA SER A 75 11.48 -2.41 1.24
C SER A 75 12.81 -2.73 0.54
N GLU A 76 13.42 -3.88 0.86
CA GLU A 76 14.66 -4.38 0.23
C GLU A 76 14.39 -5.42 -0.87
N SER A 77 13.16 -5.95 -0.95
CA SER A 77 12.86 -7.12 -1.78
C SER A 77 13.00 -6.83 -3.28
N THR A 78 13.64 -7.75 -4.01
CA THR A 78 13.73 -7.73 -5.47
C THR A 78 12.36 -7.61 -6.13
N ALA A 79 11.34 -8.27 -5.57
CA ALA A 79 9.96 -8.19 -6.04
C ALA A 79 9.42 -6.74 -6.02
N ALA A 80 9.48 -6.05 -4.87
CA ALA A 80 9.00 -4.67 -4.77
C ALA A 80 9.78 -3.72 -5.70
N HIS A 81 11.11 -3.84 -5.74
CA HIS A 81 11.96 -3.04 -6.62
C HIS A 81 11.64 -3.27 -8.11
N LYS A 82 11.52 -4.52 -8.56
CA LYS A 82 11.17 -4.85 -9.96
C LYS A 82 9.75 -4.40 -10.33
N THR A 83 8.80 -4.48 -9.40
CA THR A 83 7.43 -3.96 -9.60
C THR A 83 7.43 -2.45 -9.80
N VAL A 84 8.11 -1.67 -8.94
CA VAL A 84 8.14 -0.21 -9.11
C VAL A 84 8.98 0.23 -10.31
N ASP A 85 10.08 -0.47 -10.63
CA ASP A 85 10.87 -0.19 -11.83
C ASP A 85 10.05 -0.40 -13.10
N SER A 86 9.27 -1.49 -13.17
CA SER A 86 8.34 -1.75 -14.28
C SER A 86 7.23 -0.70 -14.37
N LEU A 87 6.62 -0.32 -13.24
CA LEU A 87 5.60 0.73 -13.19
C LEU A 87 6.14 2.08 -13.65
N LEU A 88 7.32 2.48 -13.19
CA LEU A 88 8.00 3.71 -13.61
C LEU A 88 8.41 3.67 -15.09
N SER A 89 8.91 2.53 -15.57
CA SER A 89 9.27 2.33 -16.98
C SER A 89 8.04 2.54 -17.87
N ASN A 90 6.92 1.92 -17.54
CA ASN A 90 5.66 2.07 -18.27
C ASN A 90 5.05 3.47 -18.16
N LEU A 91 5.23 4.15 -17.03
CA LEU A 91 4.82 5.54 -16.86
C LEU A 91 5.66 6.51 -17.73
N VAL A 92 6.97 6.27 -17.86
CA VAL A 92 7.84 7.00 -18.80
C VAL A 92 7.43 6.72 -20.24
N LYS A 93 7.23 5.45 -20.62
CA LYS A 93 6.75 5.06 -21.97
C LYS A 93 5.44 5.77 -22.30
N LEU A 94 4.49 5.80 -21.36
CA LEU A 94 3.20 6.49 -21.50
C LEU A 94 3.38 7.97 -21.84
N PHE A 95 4.09 8.72 -20.99
CA PHE A 95 4.25 10.17 -21.19
C PHE A 95 5.07 10.52 -22.43
N VAL A 96 6.13 9.78 -22.74
CA VAL A 96 6.96 10.03 -23.93
C VAL A 96 6.16 9.81 -25.22
N ARG A 97 5.35 8.75 -25.31
CA ARG A 97 4.45 8.56 -26.45
C ARG A 97 3.36 9.64 -26.49
N ALA A 98 2.71 9.94 -25.36
CA ALA A 98 1.58 10.88 -25.30
C ALA A 98 1.94 12.34 -25.64
N GLU A 99 3.20 12.73 -25.53
CA GLU A 99 3.71 14.04 -25.96
C GLU A 99 4.36 14.01 -27.35
N GLY A 100 4.66 12.83 -27.90
CA GLY A 100 5.48 12.66 -29.11
C GLY A 100 6.91 13.20 -28.99
N ASN A 101 7.33 13.65 -27.80
CA ASN A 101 8.61 14.29 -27.56
C ASN A 101 9.12 13.99 -26.13
N GLU A 102 10.29 13.38 -26.05
CA GLU A 102 10.89 12.97 -24.77
C GLU A 102 11.19 14.17 -23.85
N LEU A 103 11.79 15.24 -24.36
CA LEU A 103 12.16 16.40 -23.54
C LEU A 103 10.92 17.08 -22.93
N THR A 104 9.85 17.22 -23.72
CA THR A 104 8.55 17.74 -23.24
C THR A 104 7.96 16.84 -22.16
N ALA A 105 7.96 15.52 -22.37
CA ALA A 105 7.46 14.55 -21.41
C ALA A 105 8.26 14.62 -20.09
N ILE A 106 9.59 14.54 -20.14
CA ILE A 106 10.45 14.60 -18.95
C ILE A 106 10.30 15.93 -18.20
N THR A 107 10.15 17.05 -18.91
CA THR A 107 9.90 18.36 -18.29
C THR A 107 8.56 18.41 -17.56
N LYS A 108 7.49 17.87 -18.18
CA LYS A 108 6.17 17.78 -17.55
C LYS A 108 6.15 16.81 -16.37
N MET A 109 6.84 15.67 -16.47
CA MET A 109 7.02 14.73 -15.36
C MET A 109 7.75 15.36 -14.18
N LEU A 110 8.83 16.13 -14.43
CA LEU A 110 9.55 16.84 -13.37
C LEU A 110 8.62 17.82 -12.65
N ASN A 111 7.89 18.66 -13.40
CA ASN A 111 6.92 19.60 -12.83
C ASN A 111 5.78 18.90 -12.06
N ALA A 112 5.34 17.74 -12.55
CA ALA A 112 4.31 16.92 -11.89
C ALA A 112 4.81 16.29 -10.58
N TYR A 113 6.07 15.86 -10.53
CA TYR A 113 6.73 15.32 -9.35
C TYR A 113 7.08 16.41 -8.32
N THR A 114 7.46 17.62 -8.74
CA THR A 114 7.74 18.73 -7.81
C THR A 114 6.46 19.37 -7.27
N GLY A 115 5.49 19.65 -8.15
CA GLY A 115 4.35 20.51 -7.87
C GLY A 115 4.72 21.96 -7.52
N ASP A 116 3.71 22.80 -7.25
CA ASP A 116 3.90 24.22 -6.91
C ASP A 116 4.47 24.44 -5.50
N LYS A 117 4.31 23.45 -4.61
CA LYS A 117 4.72 23.48 -3.20
C LYS A 117 5.33 22.12 -2.82
N PRO A 118 6.58 21.86 -3.21
CA PRO A 118 7.21 20.56 -3.02
C PRO A 118 7.32 20.17 -1.54
N GLY A 119 7.28 18.86 -1.30
CA GLY A 119 7.66 18.28 -0.01
C GLY A 119 9.14 18.54 0.27
N PHE A 120 9.50 18.72 1.54
CA PHE A 120 10.90 18.91 1.95
C PHE A 120 11.80 17.72 1.56
N SER A 121 11.26 16.50 1.61
CA SER A 121 11.87 15.27 1.09
C SER A 121 12.13 15.32 -0.42
N ILE A 122 11.17 15.83 -1.21
CA ILE A 122 11.27 15.96 -2.67
C ILE A 122 12.41 16.92 -3.03
N VAL A 123 12.55 18.05 -2.33
CA VAL A 123 13.67 18.99 -2.55
C VAL A 123 15.03 18.31 -2.29
N GLY A 124 15.16 17.55 -1.20
CA GLY A 124 16.37 16.79 -0.90
C GLY A 124 16.69 15.70 -1.93
N GLN A 125 15.67 14.96 -2.39
CA GLN A 125 15.82 13.96 -3.46
C GLN A 125 16.24 14.60 -4.79
N LEU A 126 15.66 15.75 -5.16
CA LEU A 126 16.03 16.51 -6.36
C LEU A 126 17.47 17.02 -6.30
N GLY A 127 17.90 17.59 -5.16
CA GLY A 127 19.26 18.10 -4.98
C GLY A 127 20.34 17.02 -5.17
N ALA A 128 20.05 15.79 -4.77
CA ALA A 128 20.93 14.63 -4.96
C ALA A 128 20.75 13.92 -6.33
N GLY A 129 20.07 14.55 -7.29
CA GLY A 129 19.84 13.99 -8.63
C GLY A 129 18.90 12.78 -8.67
N GLY A 130 18.08 12.58 -7.63
CA GLY A 130 17.17 11.44 -7.45
C GLY A 130 16.24 11.25 -8.65
N PHE A 131 15.41 12.26 -8.97
CA PHE A 131 14.45 12.17 -10.08
C PHE A 131 15.09 11.74 -11.41
N THR A 132 16.16 12.44 -11.84
CA THR A 132 16.86 12.11 -13.09
C THR A 132 17.48 10.71 -13.06
N ARG A 133 17.95 10.23 -11.90
CA ARG A 133 18.45 8.86 -11.75
C ARG A 133 17.30 7.84 -11.83
N ILE A 134 16.20 8.06 -11.13
CA ILE A 134 15.00 7.20 -11.14
C ILE A 134 14.49 7.00 -12.57
N ILE A 135 14.28 8.09 -13.31
CA ILE A 135 13.79 8.00 -14.69
C ILE A 135 14.79 7.31 -15.62
N ASN A 136 16.09 7.56 -15.46
CA ASN A 136 17.11 6.92 -16.30
C ASN A 136 17.25 5.41 -16.03
N GLU A 137 17.19 4.96 -14.78
CA GLU A 137 17.23 3.52 -14.43
C GLU A 137 15.93 2.81 -14.84
N ALA A 138 14.77 3.46 -14.66
CA ALA A 138 13.48 2.92 -15.13
C ALA A 138 13.48 2.69 -16.65
N ARG A 139 14.01 3.62 -17.44
CA ARG A 139 14.16 3.47 -18.91
C ARG A 139 15.07 2.32 -19.34
N GLN A 140 16.05 1.96 -18.51
CA GLN A 140 17.02 0.90 -18.79
C GLN A 140 16.67 -0.43 -18.10
N ASN A 141 15.53 -0.49 -17.39
CA ASN A 141 15.07 -1.62 -16.59
C ASN A 141 16.08 -2.09 -15.51
N GLY A 142 16.91 -1.17 -15.01
CA GLY A 142 17.93 -1.45 -14.01
C GLY A 142 19.02 -0.39 -13.88
N VAL A 143 20.01 -0.68 -13.04
CA VAL A 143 21.17 0.19 -12.79
C VAL A 143 22.03 0.26 -14.06
N ARG A 144 22.43 1.47 -14.42
CA ARG A 144 23.37 1.77 -15.51
C ARG A 144 24.71 1.06 -15.30
N SER A 145 25.31 0.53 -16.36
CA SER A 145 26.60 -0.17 -16.28
C SER A 145 27.74 0.73 -15.79
N ASP A 146 27.74 2.01 -16.19
CA ASP A 146 28.65 3.05 -15.67
C ASP A 146 28.33 3.52 -14.24
N ARG A 147 27.38 2.86 -13.57
CA ARG A 147 26.93 3.14 -12.21
C ARG A 147 26.78 1.87 -11.36
N ALA A 148 27.29 0.72 -11.81
CA ALA A 148 27.19 -0.55 -11.11
C ALA A 148 27.78 -0.47 -9.68
N ASP A 149 28.84 0.32 -9.49
CA ASP A 149 29.51 0.53 -8.20
C ASP A 149 28.87 1.64 -7.34
N THR A 150 27.75 2.23 -7.77
CA THR A 150 27.02 3.25 -6.98
C THR A 150 25.92 2.61 -6.15
N GLU A 151 25.75 3.08 -4.91
CA GLU A 151 24.66 2.65 -4.02
C GLU A 151 23.30 2.70 -4.75
N PRO A 152 22.48 1.64 -4.70
CA PRO A 152 21.25 1.54 -5.49
C PRO A 152 20.19 2.56 -5.06
N LEU A 153 19.27 2.87 -5.99
CA LEU A 153 18.05 3.63 -5.68
C LEU A 153 17.20 2.89 -4.64
N THR A 154 16.82 3.55 -3.54
CA THR A 154 15.99 2.93 -2.49
C THR A 154 14.54 2.75 -2.98
N LEU A 155 13.79 1.82 -2.38
CA LEU A 155 12.38 1.64 -2.74
C LEU A 155 11.57 2.92 -2.49
N ARG A 156 11.90 3.67 -1.42
CA ARG A 156 11.26 4.94 -1.07
C ARG A 156 11.42 5.99 -2.18
N GLU A 157 12.62 6.17 -2.74
CA GLU A 157 12.82 7.07 -3.89
C GLU A 157 11.89 6.73 -5.05
N LYS A 158 11.91 5.46 -5.46
CA LYS A 158 11.16 4.96 -6.63
C LYS A 158 9.65 5.07 -6.40
N ALA A 159 9.17 4.65 -5.24
CA ALA A 159 7.76 4.63 -4.89
C ALA A 159 7.18 6.02 -4.62
N THR A 160 7.96 6.97 -4.05
CA THR A 160 7.55 8.39 -3.97
C THR A 160 7.40 8.98 -5.38
N ALA A 161 8.39 8.80 -6.26
CA ALA A 161 8.30 9.30 -7.63
C ALA A 161 7.09 8.70 -8.38
N TYR A 162 6.87 7.39 -8.26
CA TYR A 162 5.70 6.71 -8.83
C TYR A 162 4.37 7.26 -8.29
N TYR A 163 4.25 7.41 -6.97
CA TYR A 163 3.03 7.91 -6.32
C TYR A 163 2.72 9.35 -6.71
N ASP A 164 3.70 10.25 -6.67
CA ASP A 164 3.50 11.67 -6.96
C ASP A 164 3.17 11.89 -8.44
N LEU A 165 3.89 11.21 -9.35
CA LEU A 165 3.58 11.27 -10.79
C LEU A 165 2.17 10.75 -11.09
N THR A 166 1.76 9.63 -10.49
CA THR A 166 0.42 9.04 -10.75
C THR A 166 -0.72 9.78 -10.07
N ASN A 167 -0.49 10.50 -8.96
CA ASN A 167 -1.48 11.40 -8.36
C ASN A 167 -1.51 12.81 -8.99
N SER A 168 -0.61 13.11 -9.94
CA SER A 168 -0.54 14.40 -10.61
C SER A 168 -1.74 14.65 -11.55
N ALA A 169 -2.04 15.93 -11.79
CA ALA A 169 -2.97 16.31 -12.86
C ALA A 169 -2.50 15.79 -14.22
N TYR A 170 -1.19 15.84 -14.49
CA TYR A 170 -0.62 15.42 -15.77
C TYR A 170 -0.87 13.94 -16.12
N PHE A 171 -0.83 13.03 -15.13
CA PHE A 171 -1.21 11.63 -15.34
C PHE A 171 -2.68 11.48 -15.73
N ARG A 172 -3.59 12.13 -14.99
CA ARG A 172 -5.02 12.08 -15.30
C ARG A 172 -5.33 12.72 -16.65
N ASP A 173 -4.81 13.91 -16.93
CA ASP A 173 -5.05 14.63 -18.18
C ASP A 173 -4.49 13.82 -19.39
N THR A 174 -3.45 12.99 -19.18
CA THR A 174 -2.96 12.01 -20.16
C THR A 174 -3.94 10.86 -20.35
N LEU A 175 -4.47 10.29 -19.25
CA LEU A 175 -5.48 9.23 -19.31
C LEU A 175 -6.82 9.71 -19.88
N GLU A 176 -7.20 10.97 -19.68
CA GLU A 176 -8.39 11.59 -20.30
C GLU A 176 -8.25 11.67 -21.83
N LYS A 177 -7.08 12.06 -22.34
CA LYS A 177 -6.80 12.02 -23.79
C LYS A 177 -6.94 10.61 -24.36
N VAL A 178 -6.38 9.60 -23.67
CA VAL A 178 -6.50 8.19 -24.09
C VAL A 178 -7.97 7.72 -24.00
N TYR A 179 -8.68 8.05 -22.93
CA TYR A 179 -10.10 7.73 -22.76
C TYR A 179 -10.97 8.29 -23.91
N SER A 180 -10.65 9.48 -24.41
CA SER A 180 -11.42 10.16 -25.45
C SER A 180 -11.03 9.84 -26.90
N SER A 181 -9.93 9.13 -27.17
CA SER A 181 -9.48 8.80 -28.53
C SER A 181 -9.39 7.28 -28.78
N PRO A 182 -10.16 6.72 -29.72
CA PRO A 182 -10.03 5.32 -30.16
C PRO A 182 -8.63 4.98 -30.68
N GLU A 183 -7.97 5.93 -31.34
CA GLU A 183 -6.62 5.79 -31.90
C GLU A 183 -5.61 5.58 -30.77
N LEU A 184 -5.63 6.48 -29.77
CA LEU A 184 -4.76 6.38 -28.60
C LEU A 184 -5.07 5.11 -27.77
N LYS A 185 -6.35 4.68 -27.63
CA LYS A 185 -6.66 3.39 -26.99
C LYS A 185 -5.96 2.22 -27.68
N SER A 186 -5.92 2.21 -29.01
CA SER A 186 -5.22 1.15 -29.77
C SER A 186 -3.70 1.24 -29.65
N GLU A 187 -3.14 2.46 -29.60
CA GLU A 187 -1.71 2.72 -29.44
C GLU A 187 -1.18 2.37 -28.04
N PHE A 188 -1.97 2.62 -27.00
CA PHE A 188 -1.54 2.49 -25.59
C PHE A 188 -1.93 1.17 -24.91
N LYS A 189 -2.67 0.27 -25.58
CA LYS A 189 -3.13 -1.01 -24.98
C LYS A 189 -2.03 -1.98 -24.52
N ASP A 190 -0.77 -1.77 -24.92
CA ASP A 190 0.39 -2.52 -24.43
C ASP A 190 0.90 -2.00 -23.08
N ILE A 191 0.50 -0.78 -22.69
CA ILE A 191 0.87 -0.08 -21.45
C ILE A 191 -0.34 0.05 -20.51
N ILE A 192 -1.48 0.50 -21.04
CA ILE A 192 -2.70 0.84 -20.29
C ILE A 192 -3.74 -0.27 -20.38
N ASP A 193 -4.39 -0.56 -19.26
CA ASP A 193 -5.62 -1.34 -19.21
C ASP A 193 -6.81 -0.50 -19.71
N ILE A 194 -7.11 -0.59 -21.00
CA ILE A 194 -8.19 0.20 -21.63
C ILE A 194 -9.56 -0.14 -21.02
N GLY A 195 -9.83 -1.41 -20.72
CA GLY A 195 -11.11 -1.82 -20.12
C GLY A 195 -11.28 -1.26 -18.70
N TYR A 196 -10.21 -1.24 -17.90
CA TYR A 196 -10.23 -0.61 -16.58
C TYR A 196 -10.32 0.91 -16.66
N LEU A 197 -9.69 1.55 -17.65
CA LEU A 197 -9.81 2.98 -17.91
C LEU A 197 -11.25 3.36 -18.31
N GLU A 198 -11.89 2.57 -19.18
CA GLU A 198 -13.28 2.79 -19.62
C GLU A 198 -14.32 2.50 -18.52
N SER A 199 -13.96 1.74 -17.48
CA SER A 199 -14.80 1.56 -16.27
C SER A 199 -14.92 2.82 -15.39
N LYS A 200 -14.12 3.86 -15.67
CA LYS A 200 -14.11 5.14 -14.96
C LYS A 200 -15.11 6.12 -15.57
N ASN A 201 -15.73 6.92 -14.71
CA ASN A 201 -16.69 7.95 -15.10
C ASN A 201 -16.08 9.33 -14.88
N PHE A 202 -16.54 10.31 -15.65
CA PHE A 202 -16.33 11.72 -15.32
C PHE A 202 -17.19 12.10 -14.10
N ALA A 203 -16.64 12.96 -13.25
CA ALA A 203 -17.31 13.53 -12.08
C ALA A 203 -16.69 14.90 -11.73
N PRO A 204 -17.36 15.75 -10.94
CA PRO A 204 -16.83 17.06 -10.57
C PRO A 204 -15.41 17.00 -10.01
N ALA A 205 -14.52 17.86 -10.52
CA ALA A 205 -13.14 17.93 -10.09
C ALA A 205 -12.99 18.05 -8.57
N ARG A 206 -11.90 17.52 -8.01
CA ARG A 206 -11.61 17.66 -6.58
C ARG A 206 -11.49 19.14 -6.20
N GLY A 207 -12.33 19.58 -5.28
CA GLY A 207 -12.42 20.99 -4.87
C GLY A 207 -13.46 21.80 -5.63
N SER A 208 -14.22 21.20 -6.55
CA SER A 208 -15.46 21.74 -7.08
C SER A 208 -16.47 21.91 -5.94
N THR A 209 -17.10 23.09 -5.84
CA THR A 209 -18.21 23.35 -4.92
C THR A 209 -19.40 23.93 -5.67
N THR A 210 -20.56 23.99 -5.04
CA THR A 210 -21.75 24.68 -5.60
C THR A 210 -21.49 26.16 -5.89
N GLU A 211 -20.61 26.80 -5.11
CA GLU A 211 -20.23 28.21 -5.23
C GLU A 211 -19.12 28.44 -6.26
N LYS A 212 -18.26 27.43 -6.45
CA LYS A 212 -17.15 27.45 -7.41
C LYS A 212 -17.11 26.11 -8.17
N PRO A 213 -18.02 25.92 -9.15
CA PRO A 213 -18.02 24.73 -9.98
C PRO A 213 -16.73 24.68 -10.80
N LEU A 214 -16.02 23.57 -10.69
CA LEU A 214 -14.92 23.18 -11.57
C LEU A 214 -15.46 22.17 -12.59
N PRO A 215 -14.91 22.11 -13.81
CA PRO A 215 -15.33 21.13 -14.82
C PRO A 215 -15.15 19.69 -14.32
N ASP A 216 -15.97 18.79 -14.84
CA ASP A 216 -15.84 17.36 -14.57
C ASP A 216 -14.49 16.83 -15.10
N GLN A 217 -13.91 15.90 -14.36
CA GLN A 217 -12.64 15.25 -14.62
C GLN A 217 -12.82 13.74 -14.47
N LEU A 218 -11.98 12.94 -15.11
CA LEU A 218 -12.07 11.49 -15.03
C LEU A 218 -11.77 11.03 -13.61
N ALA A 219 -12.78 10.44 -12.95
CA ALA A 219 -12.68 9.97 -11.58
C ALA A 219 -11.92 8.63 -11.55
N LEU A 220 -10.59 8.70 -11.64
CA LEU A 220 -9.71 7.54 -11.53
C LEU A 220 -9.94 6.80 -10.19
N TYR A 221 -10.03 7.58 -9.10
CA TYR A 221 -10.14 7.11 -7.72
C TYR A 221 -11.60 7.26 -7.23
N THR A 222 -12.34 6.16 -7.18
CA THR A 222 -13.77 6.16 -6.83
C THR A 222 -14.11 5.35 -5.56
N PHE A 223 -13.12 4.70 -4.93
CA PHE A 223 -13.32 3.80 -3.80
C PHE A 223 -14.45 2.77 -4.04
N LYS A 224 -14.59 2.29 -5.28
CA LYS A 224 -15.47 1.16 -5.59
C LYS A 224 -14.78 -0.12 -5.13
N ASN A 225 -15.41 -0.86 -4.23
CA ASN A 225 -14.88 -2.15 -3.79
C ASN A 225 -15.28 -3.25 -4.79
N GLU A 226 -14.30 -3.89 -5.41
CA GLU A 226 -14.48 -5.03 -6.31
C GLU A 226 -14.59 -6.37 -5.56
N ASN A 227 -14.42 -6.35 -4.24
CA ASN A 227 -14.43 -7.54 -3.41
C ASN A 227 -15.82 -8.12 -3.20
N LYS A 228 -15.90 -9.45 -3.30
CA LYS A 228 -17.10 -10.25 -3.05
C LYS A 228 -17.21 -10.71 -1.60
N PHE A 229 -16.17 -10.49 -0.80
CA PHE A 229 -16.13 -10.79 0.63
C PHE A 229 -16.35 -9.53 1.45
N ASN A 230 -16.89 -9.71 2.66
CA ASN A 230 -16.98 -8.63 3.65
C ASN A 230 -15.57 -8.24 4.09
N ALA A 231 -15.36 -6.96 4.34
CA ALA A 231 -14.06 -6.44 4.75
C ALA A 231 -13.66 -6.82 6.19
N SER A 232 -14.56 -7.43 6.97
CA SER A 232 -14.33 -8.00 8.31
C SER A 232 -15.21 -9.25 8.50
N GLU A 233 -14.81 -10.15 9.40
CA GLU A 233 -15.58 -11.30 9.86
C GLU A 233 -16.83 -10.90 10.67
N ASN A 234 -16.81 -9.72 11.31
CA ASN A 234 -17.89 -9.15 12.12
C ASN A 234 -18.47 -7.87 11.45
N PRO A 235 -19.04 -7.95 10.23
CA PRO A 235 -19.44 -6.78 9.46
C PRO A 235 -20.51 -5.93 10.14
N GLU A 236 -21.37 -6.53 10.98
CA GLU A 236 -22.42 -5.84 11.72
C GLU A 236 -21.88 -4.75 12.68
N LEU A 237 -20.65 -4.89 13.18
CA LEU A 237 -19.99 -3.88 14.02
C LEU A 237 -19.76 -2.54 13.29
N TYR A 238 -19.78 -2.56 11.96
CA TYR A 238 -19.51 -1.41 11.10
C TYR A 238 -20.78 -0.71 10.60
N GLN A 239 -21.98 -1.16 10.99
CA GLN A 239 -23.23 -0.50 10.61
C GLN A 239 -23.25 0.95 11.12
N VAL A 240 -23.46 1.90 10.20
CA VAL A 240 -23.57 3.33 10.49
C VAL A 240 -24.95 3.84 10.10
N THR A 241 -25.66 4.37 11.10
CA THR A 241 -26.87 5.17 10.93
C THR A 241 -26.49 6.64 10.75
N LYS A 242 -26.98 7.29 9.69
CA LYS A 242 -26.85 8.74 9.47
C LYS A 242 -28.21 9.35 9.13
N GLN A 243 -28.47 10.56 9.62
CA GLN A 243 -29.62 11.36 9.20
C GLN A 243 -29.27 12.15 7.94
N ALA A 244 -30.06 12.03 6.89
CA ALA A 244 -29.93 12.81 5.67
C ALA A 244 -31.32 13.26 5.20
N ASN A 245 -31.50 14.56 4.95
CA ASN A 245 -32.79 15.16 4.58
C ASN A 245 -33.96 14.81 5.53
N GLY A 246 -33.66 14.61 6.82
CA GLY A 246 -34.66 14.20 7.83
C GLY A 246 -35.08 12.73 7.79
N GLN A 247 -34.40 11.89 6.99
CA GLN A 247 -34.59 10.45 6.95
C GLN A 247 -33.38 9.72 7.53
N GLU A 248 -33.64 8.61 8.22
CA GLU A 248 -32.62 7.70 8.71
C GLU A 248 -32.09 6.83 7.55
N ILE A 249 -30.81 6.99 7.23
CA ILE A 249 -30.09 6.14 6.28
C ILE A 249 -29.17 5.21 7.06
N ILE A 250 -29.48 3.91 6.99
CA ILE A 250 -28.61 2.84 7.48
C ILE A 250 -27.68 2.43 6.35
N SER A 251 -26.38 2.33 6.65
CA SER A 251 -25.36 1.88 5.70
C SER A 251 -24.36 0.96 6.40
N ASN A 252 -23.79 -0.01 5.69
CA ASN A 252 -22.72 -0.84 6.23
C ASN A 252 -21.54 -0.89 5.24
N PRO A 253 -20.46 -0.12 5.49
CA PRO A 253 -19.31 -0.03 4.60
C PRO A 253 -18.40 -1.25 4.62
N ALA A 254 -18.57 -2.18 5.57
CA ALA A 254 -17.80 -3.43 5.64
C ALA A 254 -18.42 -4.58 4.85
N LEU A 255 -19.67 -4.47 4.37
CA LEU A 255 -20.26 -5.49 3.51
C LEU A 255 -19.62 -5.52 2.12
N ALA A 256 -19.60 -6.70 1.50
CA ALA A 256 -19.13 -6.90 0.12
C ALA A 256 -19.71 -5.86 -0.86
N GLY A 257 -18.87 -5.38 -1.79
CA GLY A 257 -19.20 -4.29 -2.72
C GLY A 257 -19.20 -2.87 -2.14
N ASN A 258 -19.26 -2.69 -0.81
CA ASN A 258 -19.05 -1.38 -0.16
C ASN A 258 -17.57 -1.19 0.22
N SER A 259 -17.12 0.07 0.34
CA SER A 259 -15.73 0.39 0.69
C SER A 259 -15.64 1.14 2.02
N LEU A 260 -14.89 0.56 2.96
CA LEU A 260 -14.46 1.24 4.19
C LEU A 260 -13.56 2.45 3.90
N THR A 261 -12.77 2.44 2.82
CA THR A 261 -11.91 3.57 2.43
C THR A 261 -12.70 4.83 2.10
N LYS A 262 -13.87 4.66 1.46
CA LYS A 262 -14.79 5.77 1.13
C LYS A 262 -15.24 6.56 2.37
N VAL A 263 -15.30 5.88 3.52
CA VAL A 263 -15.78 6.41 4.80
C VAL A 263 -14.72 6.34 5.91
N GLN A 264 -13.43 6.22 5.56
CA GLN A 264 -12.32 6.08 6.53
C GLN A 264 -12.34 7.14 7.65
N ASN A 265 -12.78 8.37 7.33
CA ASN A 265 -12.87 9.51 8.25
C ASN A 265 -13.98 9.37 9.30
N ASP A 266 -15.00 8.53 9.05
CA ASP A 266 -16.02 8.21 10.06
C ASP A 266 -15.38 7.43 11.22
N PHE A 267 -14.37 6.62 10.96
CA PHE A 267 -13.75 5.71 11.93
C PHE A 267 -12.39 6.18 12.50
N ARG A 268 -11.60 6.92 11.72
CA ARG A 268 -10.23 7.33 12.09
C ARG A 268 -10.20 8.70 12.78
N ALA A 269 -9.51 8.83 13.91
CA ALA A 269 -9.22 10.14 14.50
C ALA A 269 -8.15 10.87 13.66
N PRO A 270 -8.22 12.21 13.48
CA PRO A 270 -7.14 12.94 12.85
C PRO A 270 -5.85 12.74 13.65
N ALA A 271 -4.85 12.12 13.03
CA ALA A 271 -3.54 11.92 13.63
C ALA A 271 -2.90 13.30 13.95
N PRO A 272 -2.65 13.64 15.22
CA PRO A 272 -2.34 15.01 15.65
C PRO A 272 -1.00 15.54 15.11
N ASP A 273 -0.14 14.66 14.61
CA ASP A 273 1.21 14.97 14.12
C ASP A 273 1.54 14.28 12.78
N LYS A 274 0.53 14.02 11.94
CA LYS A 274 0.69 13.20 10.71
C LYS A 274 1.75 13.68 9.71
N ASP A 275 2.14 14.95 9.74
CA ASP A 275 3.11 15.56 8.82
C ASP A 275 4.37 16.08 9.56
N SER A 276 4.48 15.82 10.88
CA SER A 276 5.46 16.43 11.78
C SER A 276 6.34 15.44 12.56
N VAL A 277 6.21 14.13 12.36
CA VAL A 277 7.09 13.13 13.01
C VAL A 277 8.38 12.93 12.19
N TRP A 278 9.53 12.83 12.89
CA TRP A 278 10.83 12.56 12.28
C TRP A 278 11.81 11.87 13.25
N SER A 279 12.90 11.32 12.69
CA SER A 279 14.03 10.74 13.40
C SER A 279 15.32 11.51 13.08
N THR A 280 16.34 11.42 13.95
CA THR A 280 17.69 11.87 13.60
C THR A 280 18.36 10.86 12.66
N ALA A 281 19.33 11.30 11.86
CA ALA A 281 20.14 10.39 11.07
C ALA A 281 20.95 9.43 11.96
N ALA A 282 21.45 9.90 13.11
CA ALA A 282 22.19 9.06 14.06
C ALA A 282 21.34 7.92 14.63
N SER A 283 20.07 8.20 14.99
CA SER A 283 19.13 7.16 15.47
C SER A 283 18.86 6.11 14.38
N LEU A 284 18.57 6.55 13.15
CA LEU A 284 18.30 5.62 12.05
C LEU A 284 19.54 4.84 11.62
N GLU A 285 20.75 5.39 11.78
CA GLU A 285 21.99 4.66 11.57
C GLU A 285 22.20 3.59 12.63
N ALA A 286 21.99 3.91 13.91
CA ALA A 286 22.05 2.94 15.01
C ALA A 286 21.04 1.79 14.86
N ASP A 287 19.87 2.06 14.26
CA ASP A 287 18.85 1.04 13.96
C ASP A 287 19.16 0.20 12.70
N ASN A 288 20.22 0.48 11.93
CA ASN A 288 20.48 -0.04 10.56
C ASN A 288 19.41 0.33 9.51
N ARG A 289 18.78 1.50 9.64
CA ARG A 289 17.63 1.98 8.84
C ARG A 289 17.89 3.22 7.99
N LEU A 290 19.14 3.67 7.95
CA LEU A 290 19.60 4.78 7.11
C LEU A 290 20.58 4.28 6.03
N THR A 291 20.26 4.54 4.77
CA THR A 291 21.22 4.38 3.65
C THR A 291 22.06 5.66 3.49
N ASN A 292 23.26 5.58 2.91
CA ASN A 292 24.07 6.78 2.65
C ASN A 292 23.35 7.71 1.66
N ARG A 293 22.61 7.11 0.73
CA ARG A 293 21.72 7.76 -0.21
C ARG A 293 20.60 8.57 0.46
N GLU A 294 19.94 8.02 1.47
CA GLU A 294 18.94 8.75 2.26
C GLU A 294 19.55 9.83 3.15
N LEU A 295 20.75 9.61 3.68
CA LEU A 295 21.53 10.64 4.38
C LEU A 295 21.87 11.82 3.44
N ALA A 296 22.22 11.56 2.18
CA ALA A 296 22.45 12.61 1.19
C ALA A 296 21.18 13.44 0.91
N PHE A 297 20.00 12.81 0.80
CA PHE A 297 18.73 13.54 0.66
C PHE A 297 18.38 14.36 1.88
N ALA A 298 18.59 13.81 3.07
CA ALA A 298 18.37 14.52 4.32
C ALA A 298 19.31 15.74 4.42
N SER A 299 20.59 15.59 4.05
CA SER A 299 21.57 16.68 4.09
C SER A 299 21.23 17.84 3.14
N LEU A 300 20.55 17.56 2.01
CA LEU A 300 20.09 18.56 1.04
C LEU A 300 18.65 19.04 1.28
N ASN A 301 17.98 18.54 2.32
CA ASN A 301 16.65 18.99 2.70
C ASN A 301 16.74 20.42 3.28
N PRO A 302 15.93 21.40 2.84
CA PRO A 302 15.94 22.76 3.40
C PRO A 302 15.74 22.85 4.93
N ARG A 303 15.15 21.82 5.56
CA ARG A 303 15.05 21.70 7.02
C ARG A 303 16.41 21.51 7.72
N ASN A 304 17.41 21.01 7.00
CA ASN A 304 18.75 20.71 7.48
C ASN A 304 19.79 21.73 6.96
N ARG A 305 19.36 22.97 6.70
CA ARG A 305 20.27 24.10 6.44
C ARG A 305 21.16 24.39 7.65
N LEU A 306 22.42 24.73 7.41
CA LEU A 306 23.44 24.96 8.45
C LEU A 306 23.10 26.15 9.37
N ASP A 307 22.49 27.18 8.80
CA ASP A 307 22.18 28.46 9.44
C ASP A 307 20.74 28.55 9.98
N ARG A 308 20.08 27.40 10.21
CA ARG A 308 18.81 27.39 10.94
C ARG A 308 19.06 27.75 12.41
N THR A 309 18.13 28.48 13.01
CA THR A 309 18.03 28.58 14.47
C THR A 309 17.61 27.22 15.04
N ASP A 310 18.41 26.62 15.91
CA ASP A 310 18.25 25.22 16.32
C ASP A 310 17.20 25.00 17.43
N TYR A 311 16.17 25.86 17.45
CA TYR A 311 14.98 25.73 18.29
C TYR A 311 14.23 24.40 18.06
N GLN A 312 14.42 23.73 16.91
CA GLN A 312 13.91 22.37 16.66
C GLN A 312 14.52 21.32 17.62
N PHE A 313 15.71 21.58 18.18
CA PHE A 313 16.45 20.70 19.09
C PHE A 313 16.67 21.32 20.49
N SER A 314 15.93 22.38 20.81
CA SER A 314 16.02 23.15 22.07
C SER A 314 17.33 23.89 22.32
N GLN A 315 18.14 24.16 21.29
CA GLN A 315 19.31 25.04 21.41
C GLN A 315 18.97 26.48 20.98
N SER A 316 19.56 27.45 21.67
CA SER A 316 19.25 28.89 21.52
C SER A 316 20.17 29.64 20.56
N GLU A 317 21.25 29.03 20.10
CA GLU A 317 22.28 29.63 19.25
C GLU A 317 22.25 29.02 17.83
N PRO A 318 22.55 29.79 16.76
CA PRO A 318 22.71 29.23 15.41
C PRO A 318 23.93 28.29 15.33
N ILE A 319 23.79 27.19 14.59
CA ILE A 319 24.95 26.36 14.24
C ILE A 319 25.86 27.18 13.31
N LYS A 320 27.17 27.23 13.64
CA LYS A 320 28.11 28.08 12.92
C LYS A 320 28.30 27.57 11.49
N ALA A 321 28.18 28.47 10.51
CA ALA A 321 28.01 28.19 9.07
C ALA A 321 29.21 27.55 8.32
N HIS A 322 30.12 26.86 9.02
CA HIS A 322 31.34 26.24 8.47
C HIS A 322 31.57 24.80 8.96
N GLN A 323 30.55 24.15 9.53
CA GLN A 323 30.58 22.73 9.87
C GLN A 323 29.41 22.02 9.18
N GLU A 324 29.65 20.81 8.68
CA GLU A 324 28.55 19.92 8.29
C GLU A 324 27.70 19.60 9.52
N LEU A 325 26.38 19.40 9.34
CA LEU A 325 25.54 18.97 10.44
C LEU A 325 25.96 17.57 10.89
N ALA A 326 26.27 17.43 12.18
CA ALA A 326 26.41 16.13 12.81
C ALA A 326 25.11 15.32 12.67
N LYS A 327 25.20 13.98 12.59
CA LYS A 327 24.06 13.11 12.25
C LYS A 327 22.91 13.19 13.27
N GLU A 328 23.21 13.58 14.49
CA GLU A 328 22.25 13.83 15.58
C GLU A 328 21.34 15.02 15.25
N ASN A 329 21.82 15.97 14.43
CA ASN A 329 21.13 17.20 14.04
C ASN A 329 20.48 17.11 12.65
N ILE A 330 20.75 16.05 11.87
CA ILE A 330 20.12 15.84 10.56
C ILE A 330 18.75 15.18 10.75
N ILE A 331 17.69 15.91 10.36
CA ILE A 331 16.31 15.44 10.38
C ILE A 331 16.05 14.54 9.17
N VAL A 332 15.57 13.32 9.40
CA VAL A 332 15.10 12.40 8.37
C VAL A 332 13.60 12.13 8.58
N GLN A 333 12.81 12.29 7.51
CA GLN A 333 11.35 12.06 7.54
C GLN A 333 11.03 10.54 7.52
N ARG A 334 11.14 9.89 8.68
CA ARG A 334 10.75 8.51 9.00
C ARG A 334 9.74 8.51 10.15
N GLY A 335 8.99 7.41 10.33
CA GLY A 335 7.81 7.45 11.20
C GLY A 335 7.31 6.17 11.87
N ASN A 336 7.54 4.99 11.29
CA ASN A 336 7.12 3.68 11.81
C ASN A 336 5.67 3.61 12.33
N GLY A 337 4.75 4.15 11.54
CA GLY A 337 3.33 3.81 11.52
C GLY A 337 2.55 4.09 12.80
N PHE A 338 3.05 4.87 13.77
CA PHE A 338 2.36 4.93 15.06
C PHE A 338 1.24 5.97 15.20
N SER A 339 1.02 6.86 14.22
CA SER A 339 -0.10 7.81 14.30
C SER A 339 -1.48 7.18 14.08
N VAL A 340 -1.51 5.90 13.68
CA VAL A 340 -2.63 5.23 12.99
C VAL A 340 -3.44 4.30 13.87
N TRP A 341 -2.82 3.75 14.92
CA TRP A 341 -3.45 2.89 15.92
C TRP A 341 -4.44 3.66 16.83
N ASN A 342 -4.53 4.98 16.65
CA ASN A 342 -5.50 5.87 17.27
C ASN A 342 -6.84 5.82 16.53
N VAL A 343 -7.51 4.68 16.60
CA VAL A 343 -8.88 4.50 16.14
C VAL A 343 -9.83 5.25 17.07
N LYS A 344 -10.93 5.83 16.56
CA LYS A 344 -11.96 6.39 17.45
C LYS A 344 -12.58 5.26 18.27
N GLU A 345 -12.78 5.50 19.56
CA GLU A 345 -13.49 4.59 20.45
C GLU A 345 -14.90 4.26 19.93
N ASN A 346 -15.41 3.08 20.27
CA ASN A 346 -16.76 2.59 19.96
C ASN A 346 -17.09 2.39 18.46
N THR A 347 -16.12 2.57 17.56
CA THR A 347 -16.22 2.22 16.13
C THR A 347 -16.18 0.71 15.89
N GLY A 348 -16.60 0.27 14.70
CA GLY A 348 -16.46 -1.12 14.24
C GLY A 348 -15.04 -1.65 14.45
N PHE A 349 -14.03 -0.98 13.88
CA PHE A 349 -12.61 -1.33 14.06
C PHE A 349 -12.17 -1.48 15.53
N SER A 350 -12.60 -0.58 16.43
CA SER A 350 -12.24 -0.67 17.85
C SER A 350 -12.87 -1.88 18.55
N LYS A 351 -14.09 -2.26 18.16
CA LYS A 351 -14.82 -3.43 18.68
C LYS A 351 -14.23 -4.72 18.12
N ASP A 352 -13.97 -4.74 16.82
CA ASP A 352 -13.40 -5.87 16.08
C ASP A 352 -12.01 -6.23 16.61
N ALA A 353 -11.17 -5.21 16.81
CA ALA A 353 -9.86 -5.39 17.45
C ALA A 353 -9.95 -5.96 18.88
N ALA A 354 -10.93 -5.49 19.67
CA ALA A 354 -11.15 -5.97 21.03
C ALA A 354 -11.68 -7.42 21.07
N LEU A 355 -12.51 -7.84 20.12
CA LEU A 355 -13.02 -9.22 20.05
C LEU A 355 -11.92 -10.24 19.75
N HIS A 356 -11.01 -9.91 18.82
CA HIS A 356 -9.99 -10.85 18.35
C HIS A 356 -8.66 -10.78 19.12
N ASN A 357 -8.52 -9.85 20.09
CA ASN A 357 -7.25 -9.41 20.69
C ASN A 357 -6.22 -9.01 19.61
N LEU A 358 -6.65 -8.19 18.66
CA LEU A 358 -5.82 -7.64 17.59
C LEU A 358 -5.39 -6.20 17.94
N PRO A 359 -4.23 -5.74 17.43
CA PRO A 359 -3.81 -4.37 17.65
C PRO A 359 -4.79 -3.40 16.99
N THR A 360 -5.20 -2.36 17.71
CA THR A 360 -6.40 -1.55 17.44
C THR A 360 -6.46 -1.02 15.99
N VAL A 361 -7.41 -1.57 15.21
CA VAL A 361 -7.26 -1.63 13.75
C VAL A 361 -7.36 -0.28 13.06
N ALA A 362 -6.24 0.11 12.45
CA ALA A 362 -6.17 1.25 11.56
C ALA A 362 -7.09 1.10 10.32
N ALA A 363 -7.80 2.16 9.97
CA ALA A 363 -8.80 2.16 8.90
C ALA A 363 -8.16 2.12 7.49
N PRO A 364 -8.75 1.47 6.48
CA PRO A 364 -8.13 1.25 5.17
C PRO A 364 -7.49 2.49 4.53
N SER A 365 -6.28 2.33 3.99
CA SER A 365 -5.54 3.43 3.41
C SER A 365 -6.10 3.85 2.05
N GLY A 366 -6.64 5.06 1.99
CA GLY A 366 -6.89 5.77 0.73
C GLY A 366 -5.62 6.14 -0.04
N THR A 367 -4.43 5.98 0.53
CA THR A 367 -3.15 6.08 -0.20
C THR A 367 -2.95 4.81 -1.02
N THR A 368 -3.11 3.64 -0.40
CA THR A 368 -2.95 2.33 -1.06
C THR A 368 -3.99 2.09 -2.16
N ASP A 369 -5.24 2.51 -1.95
CA ASP A 369 -6.29 2.46 -2.99
C ASP A 369 -5.88 3.23 -4.27
N ARG A 370 -5.33 4.45 -4.12
CA ARG A 370 -4.82 5.22 -5.27
C ARG A 370 -3.58 4.59 -5.89
N PHE A 371 -2.67 4.10 -5.06
CA PHE A 371 -1.44 3.44 -5.49
C PHE A 371 -1.74 2.21 -6.37
N ILE A 372 -2.69 1.37 -5.96
CA ILE A 372 -3.10 0.19 -6.72
C ILE A 372 -4.00 0.57 -7.90
N THR A 373 -4.87 1.58 -7.78
CA THR A 373 -5.62 2.14 -8.94
C THR A 373 -4.68 2.52 -10.08
N ALA A 374 -3.57 3.21 -9.79
CA ALA A 374 -2.59 3.60 -10.79
C ALA A 374 -1.86 2.39 -11.40
N ALA A 375 -1.52 1.38 -10.59
CA ALA A 375 -0.88 0.15 -11.09
C ALA A 375 -1.81 -0.66 -12.00
N ARG A 376 -3.12 -0.64 -11.71
CA ARG A 376 -4.15 -1.26 -12.54
C ARG A 376 -4.41 -0.50 -13.83
N LEU A 377 -4.36 0.83 -13.81
CA LEU A 377 -4.38 1.62 -15.06
C LEU A 377 -3.17 1.31 -15.94
N LEU A 378 -2.01 0.98 -15.35
CA LEU A 378 -0.79 0.53 -16.04
C LEU A 378 -0.67 -1.01 -16.13
N SER A 379 -1.76 -1.78 -15.94
CA SER A 379 -1.66 -3.24 -15.74
C SER A 379 -1.09 -3.96 -16.95
N ALA A 380 -1.43 -3.54 -18.17
CA ALA A 380 -0.96 -4.16 -19.39
C ALA A 380 0.58 -4.09 -19.48
N GLY A 381 1.16 -2.91 -19.27
CA GLY A 381 2.61 -2.72 -19.27
C GLY A 381 3.30 -3.51 -18.16
N LEU A 382 2.76 -3.46 -16.94
CA LEU A 382 3.32 -4.18 -15.79
C LEU A 382 3.30 -5.70 -15.98
N LYS A 383 2.18 -6.27 -16.44
CA LYS A 383 2.04 -7.71 -16.73
C LYS A 383 2.98 -8.13 -17.87
N ASN A 384 3.10 -7.33 -18.93
CA ASN A 384 3.99 -7.59 -20.05
C ASN A 384 5.48 -7.59 -19.65
N ASP A 385 5.95 -6.53 -18.97
CA ASP A 385 7.37 -6.39 -18.61
C ASP A 385 7.83 -7.44 -17.58
N LEU A 386 6.95 -7.84 -16.65
CA LEU A 386 7.22 -8.85 -15.63
C LEU A 386 6.76 -10.28 -16.01
N ALA A 387 6.16 -10.48 -17.18
CA ALA A 387 5.59 -11.75 -17.64
C ALA A 387 4.55 -12.38 -16.67
N LEU A 388 3.76 -11.55 -15.99
CA LEU A 388 2.73 -12.00 -15.05
C LEU A 388 1.56 -12.65 -15.80
N GLY A 389 1.01 -13.73 -15.27
CA GLY A 389 -0.02 -14.51 -15.94
C GLY A 389 0.45 -15.22 -17.21
N ALA A 390 1.76 -15.33 -17.48
CA ALA A 390 2.27 -16.10 -18.62
C ALA A 390 1.73 -17.55 -18.57
N PRO A 391 1.08 -18.08 -19.63
CA PRO A 391 0.35 -19.34 -19.56
C PRO A 391 1.20 -20.53 -19.11
N THR A 392 0.68 -21.27 -18.13
CA THR A 392 1.28 -22.53 -17.66
C THR A 392 0.61 -23.74 -18.32
N HIS A 393 1.29 -24.91 -18.30
CA HIS A 393 0.78 -26.09 -19.00
C HIS A 393 -0.53 -26.58 -18.37
N GLY A 394 -1.61 -26.63 -19.18
CA GLY A 394 -2.94 -27.08 -18.75
C GLY A 394 -3.85 -25.96 -18.24
N GLU A 395 -3.38 -24.71 -18.20
CA GLU A 395 -4.15 -23.54 -17.80
C GLU A 395 -4.95 -22.95 -19.00
N SER A 396 -6.20 -22.55 -18.78
CA SER A 396 -7.00 -21.86 -19.79
C SER A 396 -6.55 -20.39 -19.96
N PRO A 397 -6.83 -19.74 -21.10
CA PRO A 397 -6.56 -18.32 -21.28
C PRO A 397 -7.16 -17.45 -20.17
N GLU A 398 -8.41 -17.73 -19.77
CA GLU A 398 -9.13 -17.01 -18.72
C GLU A 398 -8.48 -17.20 -17.34
N GLN A 399 -8.01 -18.40 -17.03
CA GLN A 399 -7.28 -18.68 -15.80
C GLN A 399 -5.96 -17.90 -15.75
N SER A 400 -5.19 -17.89 -16.86
CA SER A 400 -3.93 -17.16 -16.93
C SER A 400 -4.12 -15.64 -16.80
N ILE A 401 -5.21 -15.09 -17.37
CA ILE A 401 -5.59 -13.68 -17.21
C ILE A 401 -5.97 -13.36 -15.75
N GLN A 402 -6.81 -14.19 -15.12
CA GLN A 402 -7.20 -14.01 -13.71
C GLN A 402 -6.00 -14.10 -12.76
N ARG A 403 -5.09 -15.05 -13.03
CA ARG A 403 -3.84 -15.19 -12.27
C ARG A 403 -2.92 -13.99 -12.45
N GLY A 404 -2.74 -13.49 -13.68
CA GLY A 404 -1.95 -12.29 -13.95
C GLY A 404 -2.49 -11.03 -13.29
N GLU A 405 -3.83 -10.86 -13.23
CA GLU A 405 -4.48 -9.79 -12.48
C GLU A 405 -4.21 -9.89 -10.97
N ARG A 406 -4.31 -11.08 -10.40
CA ARG A 406 -4.01 -11.35 -8.99
C ARG A 406 -2.54 -11.08 -8.68
N GLU A 407 -1.62 -11.63 -9.46
CA GLU A 407 -0.17 -11.46 -9.30
C GLU A 407 0.22 -9.97 -9.32
N MET A 408 -0.30 -9.20 -10.28
CA MET A 408 -0.09 -7.75 -10.36
C MET A 408 -0.59 -7.01 -9.10
N LYS A 409 -1.79 -7.35 -8.61
CA LYS A 409 -2.37 -6.73 -7.41
C LYS A 409 -1.58 -7.08 -6.14
N GLU A 410 -1.19 -8.35 -5.96
CA GLU A 410 -0.41 -8.80 -4.80
C GLU A 410 1.01 -8.22 -4.80
N LEU A 411 1.70 -8.16 -5.95
CA LEU A 411 3.00 -7.49 -6.07
C LEU A 411 2.89 -5.99 -5.78
N THR A 412 1.84 -5.32 -6.26
CA THR A 412 1.63 -3.89 -5.99
C THR A 412 1.32 -3.66 -4.49
N ARG A 413 0.57 -4.57 -3.86
CA ARG A 413 0.35 -4.56 -2.41
C ARG A 413 1.65 -4.74 -1.64
N TRP A 414 2.51 -5.68 -2.04
CA TRP A 414 3.82 -5.91 -1.41
C TRP A 414 4.76 -4.71 -1.55
N LEU A 415 4.78 -4.07 -2.73
CA LEU A 415 5.43 -2.77 -2.96
C LEU A 415 4.87 -1.68 -2.02
N ALA A 416 3.55 -1.59 -1.87
CA ALA A 416 2.92 -0.64 -0.96
C ALA A 416 3.28 -0.90 0.51
N THR A 417 3.40 -2.17 0.94
CA THR A 417 3.88 -2.56 2.28
C THR A 417 5.32 -2.07 2.54
N GLY A 418 6.23 -2.27 1.59
CA GLY A 418 7.62 -1.82 1.69
C GLY A 418 7.81 -0.30 1.60
N TYR A 419 6.84 0.42 1.03
CA TYR A 419 6.88 1.88 0.92
C TYR A 419 6.19 2.60 2.09
N LEU A 420 4.96 2.20 2.43
CA LEU A 420 4.05 2.98 3.28
C LEU A 420 4.21 2.66 4.77
N VAL A 421 4.44 1.40 5.16
CA VAL A 421 4.47 0.99 6.59
C VAL A 421 5.68 1.58 7.35
N ASP A 422 6.71 2.00 6.63
CA ASP A 422 7.89 2.72 7.14
C ASP A 422 7.68 4.26 7.24
N ASP A 423 6.54 4.81 6.77
CA ASP A 423 6.11 6.19 7.07
C ASP A 423 5.37 6.28 8.43
N ASN A 424 4.93 7.45 8.89
CA ASN A 424 4.27 7.62 10.22
C ASN A 424 2.74 7.40 10.20
N HIS A 425 2.16 7.19 9.02
CA HIS A 425 0.75 7.37 8.72
C HIS A 425 0.04 6.09 8.26
N HIS A 426 0.78 5.02 7.95
CA HIS A 426 0.25 3.73 7.54
C HIS A 426 0.74 2.54 8.39
N SER A 427 -0.06 1.48 8.42
CA SER A 427 0.28 0.15 8.95
C SER A 427 -0.08 -0.94 7.94
N MET A 428 0.42 -2.17 8.14
CA MET A 428 0.15 -3.28 7.21
C MET A 428 -1.35 -3.54 7.03
N ILE A 429 -2.16 -3.37 8.10
CA ILE A 429 -3.61 -3.57 8.00
C ILE A 429 -4.30 -2.49 7.16
N GLU A 430 -3.87 -1.21 7.22
CA GLU A 430 -4.42 -0.18 6.32
C GLU A 430 -4.06 -0.46 4.86
N VAL A 431 -2.84 -0.95 4.60
CA VAL A 431 -2.38 -1.33 3.27
C VAL A 431 -3.23 -2.49 2.74
N ASN A 432 -3.44 -3.53 3.53
CA ASN A 432 -4.23 -4.69 3.13
C ASN A 432 -5.71 -4.37 2.91
N LEU A 433 -6.34 -3.61 3.80
CA LEU A 433 -7.73 -3.20 3.62
C LEU A 433 -7.90 -2.20 2.45
N GLY A 434 -6.91 -1.34 2.20
CA GLY A 434 -6.89 -0.50 0.99
C GLY A 434 -6.74 -1.32 -0.29
N ALA A 435 -5.93 -2.38 -0.26
CA ALA A 435 -5.76 -3.31 -1.38
C ALA A 435 -6.99 -4.21 -1.59
N ALA A 436 -7.75 -4.51 -0.54
CA ALA A 436 -8.97 -5.30 -0.62
C ALA A 436 -10.04 -4.66 -1.52
N ASN A 437 -10.09 -3.33 -1.64
CA ASN A 437 -10.95 -2.64 -2.63
C ASN A 437 -10.74 -3.12 -4.07
N HIS A 438 -9.55 -3.62 -4.40
CA HIS A 438 -9.21 -4.13 -5.74
C HIS A 438 -9.49 -5.63 -5.91
N GLY A 439 -10.24 -6.24 -4.99
CA GLY A 439 -10.64 -7.65 -5.05
C GLY A 439 -9.61 -8.64 -4.53
N LEU A 440 -8.57 -8.19 -3.81
CA LEU A 440 -7.75 -9.08 -2.99
C LEU A 440 -8.49 -9.46 -1.71
N ALA A 441 -8.21 -10.64 -1.14
CA ALA A 441 -8.81 -11.06 0.12
C ALA A 441 -8.53 -10.03 1.25
N PRO A 442 -9.52 -9.63 2.06
CA PRO A 442 -9.28 -8.87 3.29
C PRO A 442 -8.47 -9.73 4.26
N GLN A 443 -7.45 -9.16 4.90
CA GLN A 443 -6.54 -9.88 5.81
C GLN A 443 -6.51 -9.23 7.19
N TRP A 444 -6.51 -10.09 8.21
CA TRP A 444 -6.75 -9.79 9.61
C TRP A 444 -6.05 -10.80 10.52
N GLY A 445 -5.48 -10.34 11.63
CA GLY A 445 -4.75 -11.21 12.53
C GLY A 445 -3.52 -11.83 11.88
N LEU A 446 -3.25 -13.10 12.15
CA LEU A 446 -1.97 -13.73 11.77
C LEU A 446 -1.76 -13.81 10.25
N ASN A 447 -2.83 -13.98 9.46
CA ASN A 447 -2.71 -14.06 7.99
C ASN A 447 -2.22 -12.75 7.34
N LEU A 448 -2.36 -11.61 8.04
CA LEU A 448 -1.78 -10.33 7.64
C LEU A 448 -0.25 -10.41 7.48
N TYR A 449 0.39 -11.26 8.29
CA TYR A 449 1.83 -11.41 8.37
C TYR A 449 2.32 -12.68 7.68
N THR A 450 1.54 -13.76 7.73
CA THR A 450 1.94 -15.08 7.19
C THR A 450 1.50 -15.33 5.75
N GLU A 451 0.59 -14.54 5.18
CA GLU A 451 0.05 -14.74 3.83
C GLU A 451 0.15 -13.50 2.90
N PRO A 452 1.34 -12.87 2.75
CA PRO A 452 1.53 -11.73 1.83
C PRO A 452 1.26 -12.07 0.35
N PHE A 453 1.22 -13.36 -0.01
CA PHE A 453 0.82 -13.87 -1.33
C PHE A 453 -0.13 -15.08 -1.19
N SER A 454 -1.16 -15.16 -2.05
CA SER A 454 -2.11 -16.29 -2.04
C SER A 454 -1.56 -17.55 -2.73
N SER A 455 -0.54 -17.40 -3.58
CA SER A 455 0.31 -18.49 -4.08
C SER A 455 1.65 -17.91 -4.53
N PRO A 456 2.69 -18.74 -4.78
CA PRO A 456 3.94 -18.27 -5.36
C PRO A 456 3.72 -17.47 -6.66
N ILE A 457 4.55 -16.45 -6.86
CA ILE A 457 4.59 -15.64 -8.07
C ILE A 457 5.94 -15.86 -8.75
N HIS A 458 5.91 -16.30 -10.00
CA HIS A 458 7.10 -16.49 -10.84
C HIS A 458 7.11 -15.41 -11.92
N ALA A 459 7.91 -14.36 -11.70
CA ALA A 459 8.01 -13.21 -12.57
C ALA A 459 9.34 -13.17 -13.31
N LYS A 460 9.44 -12.30 -14.32
CA LYS A 460 10.67 -12.10 -15.08
C LYS A 460 11.79 -11.55 -14.19
N GLY A 461 12.71 -12.42 -13.79
CA GLY A 461 13.91 -12.08 -13.02
C GLY A 461 13.75 -12.15 -11.50
N PHE A 462 12.64 -12.66 -10.98
CA PHE A 462 12.50 -13.04 -9.56
C PHE A 462 11.39 -14.08 -9.36
N SER A 463 11.40 -14.75 -8.22
CA SER A 463 10.19 -15.41 -7.68
C SER A 463 9.95 -14.86 -6.27
N ILE A 464 8.72 -14.96 -5.78
CA ILE A 464 8.40 -14.64 -4.40
C ILE A 464 7.21 -15.47 -3.90
N SER A 465 7.23 -15.83 -2.62
CA SER A 465 6.13 -16.52 -1.95
C SER A 465 6.06 -16.17 -0.47
N SER A 466 4.91 -16.44 0.15
CA SER A 466 4.74 -16.28 1.61
C SER A 466 5.73 -17.14 2.42
N GLN A 467 6.01 -18.37 1.98
CA GLN A 467 7.00 -19.25 2.63
C GLN A 467 8.42 -18.68 2.54
N GLU A 468 8.80 -18.12 1.38
CA GLU A 468 10.11 -17.50 1.17
C GLU A 468 10.28 -16.25 2.05
N ILE A 469 9.23 -15.44 2.22
CA ILE A 469 9.24 -14.29 3.13
C ILE A 469 9.44 -14.74 4.58
N LEU A 470 8.68 -15.73 5.04
CA LEU A 470 8.80 -16.22 6.42
C LEU A 470 10.18 -16.81 6.71
N ALA A 471 10.75 -17.56 5.76
CA ALA A 471 12.11 -18.09 5.88
C ALA A 471 13.19 -16.98 5.88
N GLN A 472 12.99 -15.89 5.12
CA GLN A 472 13.90 -14.73 5.16
C GLN A 472 13.80 -13.96 6.47
N LEU A 473 12.64 -13.94 7.15
CA LEU A 473 12.47 -13.29 8.45
C LEU A 473 13.13 -14.06 9.59
N GLU A 474 13.13 -15.40 9.56
CA GLU A 474 13.81 -16.21 10.59
C GLU A 474 15.33 -16.00 10.66
N GLY A 475 15.96 -15.65 9.53
CA GLY A 475 17.41 -15.45 9.42
C GLY A 475 17.87 -14.00 9.56
N ARG A 476 17.02 -13.08 10.03
CA ARG A 476 17.29 -11.64 10.09
C ARG A 476 17.23 -11.11 11.51
N ASP A 477 18.09 -10.14 11.81
CA ASP A 477 18.00 -9.34 13.03
C ASP A 477 16.70 -8.50 13.03
N ASP A 478 16.09 -8.38 14.21
CA ASP A 478 14.93 -7.51 14.42
C ASP A 478 15.27 -6.05 14.12
N VAL A 479 14.38 -5.38 13.37
CA VAL A 479 14.47 -3.95 13.09
C VAL A 479 14.27 -3.19 14.40
N HIS A 480 15.29 -2.49 14.91
CA HIS A 480 15.11 -1.76 16.16
C HIS A 480 14.07 -0.63 16.00
N THR A 481 13.16 -0.53 16.97
CA THR A 481 12.03 0.42 16.94
C THR A 481 11.85 1.16 18.27
N ASP A 482 12.88 1.88 18.74
CA ASP A 482 12.71 2.77 19.89
C ASP A 482 11.90 4.03 19.52
N TYR A 483 10.60 3.95 19.79
CA TYR A 483 9.66 5.03 19.55
C TYR A 483 9.90 6.29 20.41
N SER A 484 10.69 6.20 21.49
CA SER A 484 11.04 7.36 22.33
C SER A 484 12.02 8.33 21.65
N THR A 485 12.72 7.86 20.61
CA THR A 485 13.66 8.66 19.82
C THR A 485 12.97 9.63 18.87
N PHE A 486 11.74 9.34 18.41
CA PHE A 486 11.01 10.19 17.47
C PHE A 486 10.75 11.57 18.06
N LYS A 487 10.92 12.60 17.22
CA LYS A 487 10.70 14.00 17.58
C LYS A 487 9.58 14.61 16.74
N LYS A 488 9.05 15.74 17.23
CA LYS A 488 8.02 16.53 16.55
C LYS A 488 8.64 17.77 15.92
N ASP A 489 8.34 18.02 14.66
CA ASP A 489 8.71 19.24 13.97
C ASP A 489 7.84 20.41 14.47
N LEU A 490 8.47 21.33 15.19
CA LEU A 490 7.81 22.48 15.80
C LEU A 490 7.25 23.48 14.76
N TYR A 491 7.74 23.45 13.52
CA TYR A 491 7.39 24.39 12.45
C TYR A 491 6.49 23.80 11.36
N GLY A 492 5.49 23.00 11.74
CA GLY A 492 4.21 22.99 11.03
C GLY A 492 4.08 22.17 9.73
N GLY A 493 5.00 21.24 9.43
CA GLY A 493 4.70 20.13 8.52
C GLY A 493 5.61 19.93 7.31
N SER A 494 5.15 19.03 6.41
CA SER A 494 5.97 18.32 5.41
C SER A 494 6.35 19.09 4.14
N ARG A 495 5.82 20.30 3.92
CA ARG A 495 5.96 21.06 2.65
C ARG A 495 6.70 22.38 2.81
N ALA A 496 7.49 22.74 1.80
CA ALA A 496 8.21 24.00 1.76
C ALA A 496 7.26 25.19 1.48
N THR A 497 7.42 26.25 2.27
CA THR A 497 7.14 27.63 1.85
C THR A 497 8.38 28.42 2.23
N VAL A 498 9.03 29.04 1.25
CA VAL A 498 10.27 29.79 1.44
C VAL A 498 10.07 31.26 1.12
N ASN A 499 10.73 32.12 1.89
CA ASN A 499 10.86 33.54 1.62
C ASN A 499 11.90 33.77 0.51
N ALA A 500 12.00 35.00 0.01
CA ALA A 500 12.92 35.35 -1.09
C ALA A 500 14.41 35.17 -0.76
N ASP A 501 14.77 35.12 0.52
CA ASP A 501 16.11 34.82 1.05
C ASP A 501 16.37 33.31 1.27
N GLY A 502 15.42 32.45 0.86
CA GLY A 502 15.48 31.00 1.07
C GLY A 502 15.15 30.54 2.51
N SER A 503 14.81 31.45 3.44
CA SER A 503 14.35 31.07 4.78
C SER A 503 12.99 30.38 4.75
N ILE A 504 12.80 29.33 5.54
CA ILE A 504 11.51 28.64 5.65
C ILE A 504 10.53 29.56 6.37
N LYS A 505 9.42 29.88 5.71
CA LYS A 505 8.33 30.65 6.29
C LYS A 505 7.61 29.80 7.33
N THR A 506 7.91 30.03 8.59
CA THR A 506 7.22 29.40 9.72
C THR A 506 5.77 29.90 9.76
N SER A 507 4.81 28.99 9.73
CA SER A 507 3.43 29.32 10.13
C SER A 507 3.42 29.65 11.62
N SER A 508 3.06 30.90 11.96
CA SER A 508 2.71 31.25 13.34
C SER A 508 1.57 30.35 13.82
N ARG A 509 1.75 29.70 14.97
CA ARG A 509 0.64 29.04 15.69
C ARG A 509 -0.32 30.07 16.26
#